data_AF-B9JNX1-F1
#
_entry.id   AF-B9JNX1-F1
#
_cell.length_a   1.000
_cell.length_b   1.000
_cell.length_c   1.000
_cell.angle_alpha   90.00
_cell.angle_beta   90.00
_cell.angle_gamma   90.00
#
_symmetry.space_group_name_H-M   'P 1'
#
loop_
_entity.id
_entity.type
_entity.pdbx_description
1 polymer ?
#
loop_
_entity_poly.entity_id
_entity_poly.type
_entity_poly.pdbx_seq_one_letter_code
_entity_poly.pdbx_strand_id
1 'polypeptide(L)'
;MNTIFWSWQSDLEGRVTRNVIREALAGAIEDLDVELDERHELTSDTQGVAGSPDIVATILAKIAGAKVFVGDVTPLAVSPKGKALANPNVLIELGYAKRAIGLERVILVWNSAFEGATIDKLPFDMRGRRAPMSFHLPIEATTAELRAVREKLRRGLRDALRLSIAAGSSAETPSLPSWQPTGQSPGLWFNPESRLTINEDGRPGTKEMSPGPYRYVRILPRSWTAPAVFGLEGLRPAILGPTQGSSWGSTKGGFLVFTGSLRAGRERPLRNMVMQFRESGELWGVDPFESNGETGERFFADAAISHFFAFIRDNLPVLARQGAKGPFEVIMGVTGLEGRYWVTQTRWGGNPIALEESAEARFTLNGTNEEQWLDALVPAWGTIASAFGVGQPPHDVMRQQIRGRR
;
A
#
# COMPACT_ATOMS: atom_id res chain seq x y z
N MET A 1 18.83 4.97 6.11
CA MET A 1 20.27 5.00 5.80
C MET A 1 20.42 5.47 4.37
N ASN A 2 21.19 6.52 4.11
CA ASN A 2 21.33 7.06 2.76
C ASN A 2 22.47 6.31 2.05
N THR A 3 22.12 5.24 1.36
CA THR A 3 23.13 4.38 0.73
C THR A 3 23.24 4.67 -0.76
N ILE A 4 24.45 4.62 -1.28
CA ILE A 4 24.74 4.62 -2.71
C ILE A 4 25.29 3.23 -3.03
N PHE A 5 24.57 2.50 -3.89
CA PHE A 5 24.96 1.14 -4.27
C PHE A 5 25.91 1.19 -5.48
N TRP A 6 27.11 0.63 -5.32
CA TRP A 6 28.13 0.53 -6.35
C TRP A 6 28.21 -0.90 -6.88
N SER A 7 27.84 -1.06 -8.15
CA SER A 7 27.88 -2.32 -8.90
C SER A 7 29.10 -2.33 -9.82
N TRP A 8 29.93 -3.35 -9.72
CA TRP A 8 31.27 -3.35 -10.29
C TRP A 8 31.68 -4.72 -10.87
N GLN A 9 32.77 -4.73 -11.63
CA GLN A 9 33.33 -5.92 -12.28
C GLN A 9 34.81 -6.12 -11.91
N SER A 10 35.27 -7.38 -11.90
CA SER A 10 36.65 -7.76 -11.57
C SER A 10 37.50 -8.20 -12.76
N ASP A 11 36.91 -8.32 -13.95
CA ASP A 11 37.53 -8.98 -15.11
C ASP A 11 38.55 -8.09 -15.84
N LEU A 12 38.51 -6.76 -15.64
CA LEU A 12 39.45 -5.81 -16.23
C LEU A 12 40.53 -5.36 -15.22
N GLU A 13 41.60 -4.74 -15.75
CA GLU A 13 42.68 -4.18 -14.96
C GLU A 13 42.15 -3.16 -13.94
N GLY A 14 42.22 -3.53 -12.66
CA GLY A 14 41.57 -2.79 -11.59
C GLY A 14 42.13 -1.37 -11.43
N ARG A 15 43.44 -1.20 -11.69
CA ARG A 15 44.12 0.10 -11.62
C ARG A 15 43.51 1.15 -12.54
N VAL A 16 42.92 0.75 -13.66
CA VAL A 16 42.36 1.68 -14.67
C VAL A 16 40.83 1.57 -14.80
N THR A 17 40.19 0.74 -13.98
CA THR A 17 38.73 0.53 -13.97
C THR A 17 38.15 0.69 -12.57
N ARG A 18 37.84 -0.42 -11.87
CA ARG A 18 37.10 -0.43 -10.61
C ARG A 18 37.73 0.45 -9.52
N ASN A 19 39.05 0.53 -9.43
CA ASN A 19 39.72 1.32 -8.39
C ASN A 19 39.53 2.82 -8.63
N VAL A 20 39.72 3.27 -9.87
CA VAL A 20 39.55 4.68 -10.26
C VAL A 20 38.11 5.12 -10.02
N ILE A 21 37.14 4.28 -10.38
CA ILE A 21 35.74 4.59 -10.20
C ILE A 21 35.36 4.61 -8.72
N ARG A 22 35.77 3.59 -7.95
CA ARG A 22 35.48 3.52 -6.52
C ARG A 22 36.05 4.71 -5.76
N GLU A 23 37.29 5.10 -6.04
CA GLU A 23 37.92 6.25 -5.40
C GLU A 23 37.27 7.58 -5.82
N ALA A 24 36.94 7.74 -7.10
CA ALA A 24 36.21 8.91 -7.58
C ALA A 24 34.81 9.02 -6.96
N LEU A 25 34.11 7.89 -6.81
CA LEU A 25 32.79 7.81 -6.21
C LEU A 25 32.83 8.10 -4.71
N ALA A 26 33.80 7.53 -3.97
CA ALA A 26 33.98 7.83 -2.56
C ALA A 26 34.26 9.33 -2.32
N GLY A 27 35.19 9.92 -3.09
CA GLY A 27 35.46 11.36 -2.98
C GLY A 27 34.28 12.25 -3.40
N ALA A 28 33.49 11.82 -4.38
CA ALA A 28 32.29 12.53 -4.80
C ALA A 28 31.21 12.53 -3.70
N ILE A 29 31.08 11.41 -2.98
CA ILE A 29 30.18 11.29 -1.83
C ILE A 29 30.63 12.20 -0.69
N GLU A 30 31.93 12.19 -0.35
CA GLU A 30 32.48 13.08 0.68
C GLU A 30 32.21 14.56 0.38
N ASP A 31 32.45 15.00 -0.86
CA ASP A 31 32.16 16.39 -1.26
C ASP A 31 30.67 16.73 -1.13
N LEU A 32 29.81 15.78 -1.51
CA LEU A 32 28.37 15.98 -1.51
C LEU A 32 27.81 15.99 -0.09
N ASP A 33 28.32 15.13 0.78
CA ASP A 33 27.90 15.05 2.19
C ASP A 33 28.17 16.37 2.92
N VAL A 34 29.30 17.02 2.63
CA VAL A 34 29.63 18.36 3.15
C VAL A 34 28.67 19.42 2.62
N GLU A 35 28.26 19.31 1.35
CA GLU A 35 27.35 20.28 0.74
C GLU A 35 25.90 20.14 1.24
N LEU A 36 25.42 18.91 1.41
CA LEU A 36 24.04 18.61 1.78
C LEU A 36 23.80 18.54 3.30
N ASP A 37 24.86 18.57 4.11
CA ASP A 37 24.80 18.26 5.54
C ASP A 37 24.07 16.92 5.82
N GLU A 38 24.29 15.95 4.93
CA GLU A 38 23.64 14.64 4.94
C GLU A 38 24.67 13.55 4.65
N ARG A 39 24.79 12.57 5.53
CA ARG A 39 25.80 11.51 5.38
C ARG A 39 25.30 10.37 4.48
N HIS A 40 26.09 10.03 3.47
CA HIS A 40 25.85 8.89 2.59
C HIS A 40 26.88 7.78 2.78
N GLU A 41 26.44 6.54 2.67
CA GLU A 41 27.31 5.36 2.75
C GLU A 41 27.46 4.71 1.37
N LEU A 42 28.70 4.54 0.93
CA LEU A 42 29.03 3.74 -0.24
C LEU A 42 28.98 2.25 0.12
N THR A 43 28.11 1.50 -0.56
CA THR A 43 27.93 0.06 -0.30
C THR A 43 27.99 -0.76 -1.58
N SER A 44 28.43 -2.01 -1.47
CA SER A 44 28.50 -2.98 -2.58
C SER A 44 28.39 -4.41 -2.04
N ASP A 45 28.10 -5.38 -2.92
CA ASP A 45 28.06 -6.82 -2.60
C ASP A 45 27.30 -7.13 -1.29
N THR A 46 27.80 -8.07 -0.49
CA THR A 46 27.32 -8.38 0.87
C THR A 46 28.02 -7.57 1.98
N GLN A 47 28.75 -6.50 1.63
CA GLN A 47 29.49 -5.69 2.61
C GLN A 47 28.58 -5.20 3.74
N GLY A 48 29.04 -5.37 4.99
CA GLY A 48 28.35 -4.91 6.20
C GLY A 48 27.29 -5.87 6.76
N VAL A 49 27.11 -7.06 6.17
CA VAL A 49 26.12 -8.05 6.61
C VAL A 49 26.81 -9.20 7.37
N ALA A 50 26.33 -9.50 8.58
CA ALA A 50 26.90 -10.53 9.44
C ALA A 50 26.44 -11.95 9.05
N GLY A 51 27.29 -12.94 9.32
CA GLY A 51 26.99 -14.37 9.11
C GLY A 51 27.20 -14.84 7.67
N SER A 52 26.38 -15.80 7.24
CA SER A 52 26.39 -16.38 5.88
C SER A 52 25.10 -16.02 5.15
N PRO A 53 24.94 -14.77 4.69
CA PRO A 53 23.69 -14.31 4.09
C PRO A 53 23.48 -14.94 2.71
N ASP A 54 22.21 -15.04 2.29
CA ASP A 54 21.88 -15.27 0.88
C ASP A 54 22.40 -14.07 0.07
N ILE A 55 23.45 -14.32 -0.73
CA ILE A 55 24.20 -13.29 -1.46
C ILE A 55 23.27 -12.51 -2.39
N VAL A 56 22.42 -13.21 -3.15
CA VAL A 56 21.56 -12.60 -4.16
C VAL A 56 20.46 -11.79 -3.48
N ALA A 57 19.75 -12.39 -2.52
CA ALA A 57 18.69 -11.69 -1.80
C ALA A 57 19.21 -10.44 -1.09
N THR A 58 20.43 -10.51 -0.53
CA THR A 58 21.08 -9.40 0.15
C THR A 58 21.44 -8.26 -0.80
N ILE A 59 22.05 -8.56 -1.94
CA ILE A 59 22.40 -7.55 -2.94
C ILE A 59 21.14 -6.85 -3.45
N LEU A 60 20.10 -7.61 -3.80
CA LEU A 60 18.82 -7.04 -4.26
C LEU A 60 18.15 -6.18 -3.18
N ALA A 61 18.20 -6.59 -1.91
CA ALA A 61 17.69 -5.78 -0.80
C ALA A 61 18.46 -4.46 -0.65
N LYS A 62 19.80 -4.50 -0.74
CA LYS A 62 20.65 -3.30 -0.69
C LYS A 62 20.39 -2.35 -1.86
N ILE A 63 20.21 -2.88 -3.08
CA ILE A 63 19.83 -2.07 -4.24
C ILE A 63 18.46 -1.42 -4.04
N ALA A 64 17.47 -2.17 -3.54
CA ALA A 64 16.12 -1.65 -3.29
C ALA A 64 16.09 -0.55 -2.22
N GLY A 65 16.99 -0.62 -1.23
CA GLY A 65 17.16 0.39 -0.18
C GLY A 65 18.06 1.57 -0.55
N ALA A 66 18.71 1.55 -1.72
CA ALA A 66 19.65 2.58 -2.12
C ALA A 66 18.96 3.86 -2.60
N LYS A 67 19.60 5.01 -2.33
CA LYS A 67 19.21 6.30 -2.89
C LYS A 67 19.64 6.44 -4.34
N VAL A 68 20.80 5.89 -4.70
CA VAL A 68 21.33 5.91 -6.07
C VAL A 68 22.03 4.60 -6.35
N PHE A 69 21.86 4.09 -7.57
CA PHE A 69 22.64 2.99 -8.12
C PHE A 69 23.69 3.51 -9.09
N VAL A 70 24.93 3.06 -8.94
CA VAL A 70 26.04 3.39 -9.85
C VAL A 70 26.63 2.09 -10.38
N GLY A 71 26.67 1.89 -11.70
CA GLY A 71 27.13 0.63 -12.32
C GLY A 71 28.27 0.79 -13.33
N ASP A 72 29.32 -0.02 -13.18
CA ASP A 72 30.42 -0.16 -14.16
C ASP A 72 29.99 -1.00 -15.37
N VAL A 73 29.69 -0.34 -16.48
CA VAL A 73 29.30 -1.00 -17.73
C VAL A 73 30.44 -1.02 -18.76
N THR A 74 31.69 -0.92 -18.31
CA THR A 74 32.86 -1.12 -19.17
C THR A 74 32.79 -2.50 -19.83
N PRO A 75 32.87 -2.60 -21.17
CA PRO A 75 32.85 -3.89 -21.85
C PRO A 75 34.03 -4.75 -21.45
N LEU A 76 33.75 -6.00 -21.09
CA LEU A 76 34.73 -7.02 -20.76
C LEU A 76 35.18 -7.81 -21.98
N ALA A 77 34.31 -7.89 -23.00
CA ALA A 77 34.55 -8.63 -24.22
C ALA A 77 33.76 -8.02 -25.39
N VAL A 78 34.23 -8.31 -26.60
CA VAL A 78 33.52 -8.03 -27.85
C VAL A 78 33.23 -9.36 -28.54
N SER A 79 31.98 -9.60 -28.91
CA SER A 79 31.59 -10.81 -29.62
C SER A 79 32.20 -10.86 -31.03
N PRO A 80 32.25 -12.03 -31.68
CA PRO A 80 32.71 -12.14 -33.07
C PRO A 80 31.92 -11.27 -34.07
N LYS A 81 30.69 -10.87 -33.72
CA LYS A 81 29.86 -9.96 -34.52
C LYS A 81 30.04 -8.48 -34.12
N GLY A 82 31.04 -8.16 -33.30
CA GLY A 82 31.35 -6.79 -32.88
C GLY A 82 30.40 -6.22 -31.83
N LYS A 83 29.74 -7.05 -31.01
CA LYS A 83 28.86 -6.62 -29.91
C LYS A 83 29.65 -6.55 -28.61
N ALA A 84 29.67 -5.37 -27.97
CA ALA A 84 30.27 -5.18 -26.66
C ALA A 84 29.44 -5.87 -25.55
N LEU A 85 30.12 -6.53 -24.61
CA LEU A 85 29.52 -7.29 -23.52
C LEU A 85 30.03 -6.74 -22.18
N ALA A 86 29.14 -6.12 -21.40
CA ALA A 86 29.42 -5.74 -20.01
C ALA A 86 29.22 -6.93 -19.06
N ASN A 87 29.67 -6.79 -17.82
CA ASN A 87 29.55 -7.85 -16.81
C ASN A 87 28.07 -8.24 -16.58
N PRO A 88 27.71 -9.54 -16.65
CA PRO A 88 26.33 -9.98 -16.52
C PRO A 88 25.73 -9.72 -15.13
N ASN A 89 26.53 -9.76 -14.05
CA ASN A 89 26.05 -9.45 -12.70
C ASN A 89 25.65 -7.98 -12.61
N VAL A 90 26.50 -7.08 -13.10
CA VAL A 90 26.19 -5.64 -13.18
C VAL A 90 24.92 -5.39 -13.98
N LEU A 91 24.71 -6.11 -15.09
CA LEU A 91 23.51 -5.96 -15.91
C LEU A 91 22.23 -6.45 -15.20
N ILE A 92 22.30 -7.54 -14.43
CA ILE A 92 21.17 -8.03 -13.62
C ILE A 92 20.83 -7.02 -12.52
N GLU A 93 21.83 -6.55 -11.80
CA GLU A 93 21.69 -5.54 -10.75
C GLU A 93 21.14 -4.22 -11.30
N LEU A 94 21.62 -3.79 -12.47
CA LEU A 94 21.09 -2.65 -13.20
C LEU A 94 19.62 -2.84 -13.56
N GLY A 95 19.25 -4.00 -14.11
CA GLY A 95 17.86 -4.31 -14.44
C GLY A 95 16.94 -4.21 -13.22
N TYR A 96 17.40 -4.73 -12.09
CA TYR A 96 16.68 -4.64 -10.82
C TYR A 96 16.62 -3.21 -10.28
N ALA A 97 17.72 -2.45 -10.31
CA ALA A 97 17.79 -1.07 -9.87
C ALA A 97 16.78 -0.19 -10.64
N LYS A 98 16.73 -0.32 -11.97
CA LYS A 98 15.73 0.37 -12.82
C LYS A 98 14.30 0.12 -12.34
N ARG A 99 13.99 -1.09 -11.87
CA ARG A 99 12.67 -1.48 -11.35
C ARG A 99 12.40 -0.98 -9.94
N ALA A 100 13.41 -1.07 -9.07
CA ALA A 100 13.27 -0.85 -7.63
C ALA A 100 13.36 0.64 -7.27
N ILE A 101 14.33 1.36 -7.85
CA ILE A 101 14.61 2.76 -7.53
C ILE A 101 14.37 3.72 -8.71
N GLY A 102 13.83 3.24 -9.84
CA GLY A 102 13.54 4.11 -10.98
C GLY A 102 14.79 4.47 -11.80
N LEU A 103 14.58 5.17 -12.91
CA LEU A 103 15.62 5.43 -13.92
C LEU A 103 16.44 6.68 -13.59
N GLU A 104 15.80 7.66 -12.97
CA GLU A 104 16.36 8.93 -12.53
C GLU A 104 17.40 8.79 -11.42
N ARG A 105 17.44 7.62 -10.76
CA ARG A 105 18.40 7.28 -9.69
C ARG A 105 19.47 6.28 -10.13
N VAL A 106 19.65 6.10 -11.44
CA VAL A 106 20.64 5.18 -12.02
C VAL A 106 21.72 5.97 -12.76
N ILE A 107 22.97 5.79 -12.35
CA ILE A 107 24.16 6.36 -12.98
C ILE A 107 24.99 5.21 -13.57
N LEU A 108 25.39 5.36 -14.83
CA LEU A 108 26.25 4.40 -15.51
C LEU A 108 27.60 5.04 -15.79
N VAL A 109 28.67 4.27 -15.67
CA VAL A 109 30.04 4.71 -15.90
C VAL A 109 30.79 3.65 -16.72
N TRP A 110 31.79 4.07 -17.48
CA TRP A 110 32.64 3.15 -18.22
C TRP A 110 34.03 3.76 -18.52
N ASN A 111 35.00 2.90 -18.78
CA ASN A 111 36.28 3.31 -19.35
C ASN A 111 36.29 3.13 -20.86
N SER A 112 36.29 4.23 -21.60
CA SER A 112 36.34 4.28 -23.07
C SER A 112 37.67 3.85 -23.70
N ALA A 113 38.70 3.52 -22.89
CA ALA A 113 39.92 2.91 -23.40
C ALA A 113 39.77 1.43 -23.77
N PHE A 114 38.70 0.78 -23.31
CA PHE A 114 38.43 -0.63 -23.62
C PHE A 114 37.63 -0.78 -24.92
N GLU A 115 37.91 -1.85 -25.65
CA GLU A 115 37.29 -2.13 -26.94
C GLU A 115 35.75 -2.22 -26.81
N GLY A 116 35.04 -1.57 -27.73
CA GLY A 116 33.57 -1.58 -27.74
C GLY A 116 32.92 -0.64 -26.73
N ALA A 117 33.68 0.15 -25.97
CA ALA A 117 33.17 1.19 -25.06
C ALA A 117 32.75 2.45 -25.83
N THR A 118 31.83 2.29 -26.77
CA THR A 118 31.28 3.35 -27.61
C THR A 118 29.75 3.31 -27.64
N ILE A 119 29.12 4.46 -27.85
CA ILE A 119 27.65 4.62 -27.69
C ILE A 119 26.89 3.71 -28.67
N ASP A 120 27.40 3.54 -29.89
CA ASP A 120 26.85 2.69 -30.95
C ASP A 120 26.96 1.19 -30.64
N LYS A 121 27.76 0.80 -29.65
CA LYS A 121 27.96 -0.58 -29.21
C LYS A 121 27.19 -0.94 -27.94
N LEU A 122 26.56 0.04 -27.28
CA LEU A 122 25.71 -0.20 -26.12
C LEU A 122 24.55 -1.17 -26.42
N PRO A 123 24.19 -2.06 -25.48
CA PRO A 123 22.97 -2.85 -25.55
C PRO A 123 21.71 -2.01 -25.81
N PHE A 124 20.70 -2.60 -26.46
CA PHE A 124 19.49 -1.87 -26.89
C PHE A 124 18.72 -1.23 -25.73
N ASP A 125 18.74 -1.81 -24.53
CA ASP A 125 18.06 -1.28 -23.34
C ASP A 125 18.73 -0.02 -22.77
N MET A 126 19.97 0.24 -23.18
CA MET A 126 20.78 1.43 -22.87
C MET A 126 20.83 2.41 -24.06
N ARG A 127 20.75 1.90 -25.30
CA ARG A 127 20.80 2.66 -26.55
C ARG A 127 19.48 3.41 -26.76
N GLY A 128 19.41 4.62 -26.24
CA GLY A 128 18.18 5.44 -26.16
C GLY A 128 18.03 6.18 -24.82
N ARG A 129 18.99 5.98 -23.91
CA ARG A 129 19.08 6.68 -22.62
C ARG A 129 20.31 7.57 -22.60
N ARG A 130 20.48 8.33 -21.51
CA ARG A 130 21.72 9.08 -21.25
C ARG A 130 22.91 8.13 -21.32
N ALA A 131 23.92 8.47 -22.11
CA ALA A 131 25.11 7.65 -22.26
C ALA A 131 25.84 7.49 -20.91
N PRO A 132 26.56 6.37 -20.69
CA PRO A 132 27.42 6.21 -19.53
C PRO A 132 28.42 7.36 -19.42
N MET A 133 28.72 7.77 -18.19
CA MET A 133 29.76 8.74 -17.91
C MET A 133 31.11 8.18 -18.35
N SER A 134 31.68 8.82 -19.38
CA SER A 134 32.89 8.36 -20.05
C SER A 134 34.14 8.97 -19.45
N PHE A 135 35.07 8.10 -19.07
CA PHE A 135 36.47 8.47 -18.89
C PHE A 135 37.35 7.63 -19.80
N HIS A 136 38.57 8.09 -20.08
CA HIS A 136 39.52 7.38 -20.93
C HIS A 136 40.82 7.20 -20.15
N LEU A 137 41.18 5.95 -19.86
CA LEU A 137 42.41 5.62 -19.14
C LEU A 137 42.96 4.27 -19.62
N PRO A 138 43.97 4.25 -20.51
CA PRO A 138 44.58 3.00 -20.98
C PRO A 138 45.41 2.32 -19.87
N ILE A 139 45.73 1.04 -20.05
CA ILE A 139 46.47 0.23 -19.06
C ILE A 139 47.85 0.84 -18.75
N GLU A 140 48.48 1.43 -19.75
CA GLU A 140 49.81 2.04 -19.70
C GLU A 140 49.79 3.46 -19.12
N ALA A 141 48.64 3.97 -18.67
CA ALA A 141 48.51 5.33 -18.18
C ALA A 141 49.39 5.61 -16.96
N THR A 142 50.03 6.78 -17.01
CA THR A 142 50.85 7.30 -15.93
C THR A 142 50.02 7.64 -14.69
N THR A 143 50.67 7.70 -13.54
CA THR A 143 50.01 8.13 -12.29
C THR A 143 49.45 9.55 -12.37
N ALA A 144 50.06 10.43 -13.17
CA ALA A 144 49.57 11.79 -13.39
C ALA A 144 48.25 11.80 -14.16
N GLU A 145 48.16 11.02 -15.25
CA GLU A 145 46.93 10.87 -16.04
C GLU A 145 45.81 10.24 -15.22
N LEU A 146 46.11 9.19 -14.44
CA LEU A 146 45.15 8.56 -13.53
C LEU A 146 44.56 9.58 -12.55
N ARG A 147 45.41 10.41 -11.91
CA ARG A 147 44.95 11.45 -10.98
C ARG A 147 44.04 12.47 -11.67
N ALA A 148 44.41 12.94 -12.86
CA ALA A 148 43.61 13.91 -13.62
C ALA A 148 42.25 13.33 -14.03
N VAL A 149 42.23 12.09 -14.50
CA VAL A 149 41.00 11.37 -14.87
C VAL A 149 40.10 11.14 -13.66
N ARG A 150 40.66 10.66 -12.54
CA ARG A 150 39.93 10.41 -11.29
C ARG A 150 39.25 11.69 -10.79
N GLU A 151 39.97 12.81 -10.83
CA GLU A 151 39.47 14.11 -10.37
C GLU A 151 38.37 14.66 -11.29
N LYS A 152 38.48 14.45 -12.61
CA LYS A 152 37.39 14.76 -13.55
C LYS A 152 36.15 13.89 -13.31
N LEU A 153 36.36 12.59 -13.09
CA LEU A 153 35.28 11.63 -12.83
C LEU A 153 34.58 11.95 -11.51
N ARG A 154 35.32 12.29 -10.44
CA ARG A 154 34.80 12.71 -9.14
C ARG A 154 33.81 13.87 -9.28
N ARG A 155 34.18 14.94 -9.97
CA ARG A 155 33.28 16.09 -10.20
C ARG A 155 32.02 15.69 -10.96
N GLY A 156 32.15 14.91 -12.02
CA GLY A 156 31.01 14.43 -12.79
C GLY A 156 30.06 13.56 -11.96
N LEU A 157 30.61 12.65 -11.15
CA LEU A 157 29.86 11.78 -10.26
C LEU A 157 29.13 12.59 -9.19
N ARG A 158 29.80 13.56 -8.56
CA ARG A 158 29.17 14.43 -7.55
C ARG A 158 27.94 15.14 -8.10
N ASP A 159 28.07 15.76 -9.28
CA ASP A 159 26.95 16.49 -9.90
C ASP A 159 25.80 15.54 -10.28
N ALA A 160 26.12 14.33 -10.78
CA ALA A 160 25.12 13.32 -11.11
C ALA A 160 24.42 12.73 -9.87
N LEU A 161 25.17 12.49 -8.79
CA LEU A 161 24.64 12.03 -7.50
C LEU A 161 23.67 13.05 -6.92
N ARG A 162 24.05 14.34 -6.90
CA ARG A 162 23.18 15.43 -6.43
C ARG A 162 21.83 15.45 -7.14
N LEU A 163 21.84 15.39 -8.47
CA LEU A 163 20.62 15.38 -9.27
C LEU A 163 19.77 14.13 -9.02
N SER A 164 20.41 12.97 -8.88
CA SER A 164 19.74 11.69 -8.64
C SER A 164 19.08 11.65 -7.26
N ILE A 165 19.77 12.15 -6.22
CA ILE A 165 19.24 12.25 -4.85
C ILE A 165 18.04 13.20 -4.80
N ALA A 166 18.15 14.36 -5.44
CA ALA A 166 17.06 15.34 -5.50
C ALA A 166 15.80 14.76 -6.17
N ALA A 167 15.97 13.98 -7.26
CA ALA A 167 14.86 13.31 -7.93
C ALA A 167 14.16 12.27 -7.01
N GLY A 168 14.93 11.56 -6.18
CA GLY A 168 14.42 10.60 -5.20
C GLY A 168 13.63 11.21 -4.05
N SER A 169 13.97 12.44 -3.63
CA SER A 169 13.26 13.14 -2.55
C SER A 169 11.92 13.76 -3.00
N SER A 170 11.70 13.90 -4.31
CA SER A 170 10.47 14.44 -4.89
C SER A 170 9.41 13.38 -5.24
N ALA A 171 9.75 12.08 -5.18
CA ALA A 171 8.79 11.02 -5.39
C ALA A 171 7.99 10.81 -4.09
N GLU A 172 6.76 11.34 -4.04
CA GLU A 172 5.79 11.04 -2.99
C GLU A 172 5.72 9.52 -2.81
N THR A 173 6.24 9.02 -1.69
CA THR A 173 5.94 7.66 -1.28
C THR A 173 4.43 7.62 -1.03
N PRO A 174 3.65 6.77 -1.71
CA PRO A 174 2.23 6.69 -1.43
C PRO A 174 2.08 6.38 0.06
N SER A 175 1.50 7.32 0.80
CA SER A 175 1.21 7.11 2.21
C SER A 175 0.33 5.87 2.32
N LEU A 176 0.61 5.03 3.31
CA LEU A 176 -0.27 3.91 3.60
C LEU A 176 -1.68 4.46 3.84
N PRO A 177 -2.73 3.79 3.33
CA PRO A 177 -4.11 4.18 3.62
C PRO A 177 -4.32 4.35 5.12
N SER A 178 -5.00 5.43 5.50
CA SER A 178 -5.38 5.72 6.88
C SER A 178 -6.90 5.66 7.04
N TRP A 179 -7.32 5.35 8.27
CA TRP A 179 -8.73 5.37 8.66
C TRP A 179 -9.30 6.79 8.55
N GLN A 180 -10.48 6.91 7.96
CA GLN A 180 -11.29 8.11 8.03
C GLN A 180 -11.63 8.41 9.50
N PRO A 181 -11.48 9.66 9.98
CA PRO A 181 -11.90 10.03 11.33
C PRO A 181 -13.39 9.82 11.56
N THR A 182 -13.75 9.40 12.78
CA THR A 182 -15.14 9.39 13.25
C THR A 182 -15.65 10.81 13.44
N GLY A 183 -16.95 11.00 13.18
CA GLY A 183 -17.67 12.22 13.47
C GLY A 183 -18.15 12.24 14.92
N GLN A 184 -19.35 12.79 15.15
CA GLN A 184 -19.93 12.87 16.50
C GLN A 184 -20.41 11.52 17.06
N SER A 185 -20.52 10.49 16.22
CA SER A 185 -20.85 9.12 16.63
C SER A 185 -19.77 8.16 16.13
N PRO A 186 -19.34 7.15 16.92
CA PRO A 186 -18.37 6.14 16.47
C PRO A 186 -18.76 5.43 15.17
N GLY A 187 -20.06 5.32 14.88
CA GLY A 187 -20.57 4.66 13.69
C GLY A 187 -20.58 5.50 12.41
N LEU A 188 -20.27 6.80 12.47
CA LEU A 188 -20.37 7.74 11.34
C LEU A 188 -19.10 8.59 11.19
N TRP A 189 -18.78 9.01 9.97
CA TRP A 189 -17.69 9.97 9.67
C TRP A 189 -18.15 11.43 9.58
N PHE A 190 -19.45 11.68 9.80
CA PHE A 190 -20.08 12.99 9.68
C PHE A 190 -21.09 13.21 10.82
N ASN A 191 -21.55 14.44 11.01
CA ASN A 191 -22.60 14.74 11.96
C ASN A 191 -23.96 14.21 11.43
N PRO A 192 -24.67 13.30 12.12
CA PRO A 192 -25.96 12.77 11.66
C PRO A 192 -27.06 13.82 11.49
N GLU A 193 -26.98 14.97 12.16
CA GLU A 193 -27.91 16.09 11.99
C GLU A 193 -27.68 16.86 10.67
N SER A 194 -26.54 16.64 10.03
CA SER A 194 -26.22 17.26 8.75
C SER A 194 -26.80 16.48 7.58
N ARG A 195 -27.24 17.21 6.55
CA ARG A 195 -27.70 16.61 5.30
C ARG A 195 -26.52 16.23 4.42
N LEU A 196 -26.46 14.97 3.99
CA LEU A 196 -25.48 14.49 3.03
C LEU A 196 -25.89 14.86 1.62
N THR A 197 -25.01 15.56 0.91
CA THR A 197 -25.18 15.84 -0.53
C THR A 197 -24.67 14.66 -1.34
N ILE A 198 -25.49 14.19 -2.28
CA ILE A 198 -25.21 13.01 -3.12
C ILE A 198 -25.60 13.36 -4.56
N ASN A 199 -24.68 13.09 -5.50
CA ASN A 199 -24.97 13.12 -6.93
C ASN A 199 -25.39 11.71 -7.37
N GLU A 200 -26.66 11.37 -7.19
CA GLU A 200 -27.23 10.09 -7.59
C GLU A 200 -27.34 10.03 -9.11
N ASP A 201 -26.53 9.17 -9.74
CA ASP A 201 -26.54 8.99 -11.19
C ASP A 201 -26.39 10.33 -11.95
N GLY A 202 -25.52 11.21 -11.44
CA GLY A 202 -25.27 12.54 -11.98
C GLY A 202 -26.30 13.62 -11.60
N ARG A 203 -27.35 13.28 -10.86
CA ARG A 203 -28.37 14.25 -10.38
C ARG A 203 -28.12 14.63 -8.93
N PRO A 204 -28.08 15.93 -8.60
CA PRO A 204 -27.86 16.36 -7.23
C PRO A 204 -29.09 16.10 -6.36
N GLY A 205 -28.86 15.75 -5.09
CA GLY A 205 -29.87 15.69 -4.05
C GLY A 205 -29.23 15.65 -2.67
N THR A 206 -30.07 15.70 -1.64
CA THR A 206 -29.60 15.59 -0.25
C THR A 206 -30.44 14.59 0.52
N LYS A 207 -29.84 13.91 1.50
CA LYS A 207 -30.56 13.06 2.45
C LYS A 207 -30.11 13.32 3.88
N GLU A 208 -31.05 13.22 4.81
CA GLU A 208 -30.77 13.13 6.24
C GLU A 208 -30.41 11.69 6.62
N MET A 209 -29.62 11.53 7.68
CA MET A 209 -29.34 10.22 8.26
C MET A 209 -30.49 9.79 9.17
N SER A 210 -30.95 8.54 9.06
CA SER A 210 -31.86 7.97 10.05
C SER A 210 -31.19 7.98 11.43
N PRO A 211 -31.91 8.34 12.50
CA PRO A 211 -31.36 8.28 13.85
C PRO A 211 -30.79 6.90 14.17
N GLY A 212 -29.71 6.91 14.95
CA GLY A 212 -29.16 5.70 15.54
C GLY A 212 -30.13 5.07 16.54
N PRO A 213 -29.70 3.98 17.21
CA PRO A 213 -28.34 3.44 17.25
C PRO A 213 -27.85 2.81 15.93
N TYR A 214 -26.53 2.67 15.80
CA TYR A 214 -25.88 2.18 14.59
C TYR A 214 -25.10 0.89 14.84
N ARG A 215 -25.17 -0.01 13.87
CA ARG A 215 -24.17 -1.05 13.61
C ARG A 215 -23.28 -0.57 12.47
N TYR A 216 -21.99 -0.85 12.55
CA TYR A 216 -21.06 -0.48 11.50
C TYR A 216 -19.96 -1.51 11.30
N VAL A 217 -19.48 -1.58 10.05
CA VAL A 217 -18.29 -2.34 9.68
C VAL A 217 -17.42 -1.47 8.81
N ARG A 218 -16.13 -1.40 9.13
CA ARG A 218 -15.13 -0.66 8.38
C ARG A 218 -14.05 -1.60 7.89
N ILE A 219 -13.62 -1.45 6.65
CA ILE A 219 -12.58 -2.30 6.03
C ILE A 219 -11.54 -1.37 5.39
N LEU A 220 -10.29 -1.44 5.85
CA LEU A 220 -9.17 -0.66 5.33
C LEU A 220 -8.16 -1.60 4.66
N PRO A 221 -7.85 -1.43 3.36
CA PRO A 221 -6.81 -2.20 2.70
C PRO A 221 -5.40 -1.72 3.10
N ARG A 222 -4.41 -2.63 3.08
CA ARG A 222 -3.00 -2.28 3.28
C ARG A 222 -2.44 -1.42 2.14
N SER A 223 -2.91 -1.64 0.93
CA SER A 223 -2.50 -0.91 -0.26
C SER A 223 -3.71 -0.56 -1.09
N TRP A 224 -3.78 0.71 -1.49
CA TRP A 224 -4.85 1.26 -2.30
C TRP A 224 -4.28 2.24 -3.31
N THR A 225 -4.88 2.23 -4.49
CA THR A 225 -4.72 3.29 -5.49
C THR A 225 -6.08 3.45 -6.13
N ALA A 226 -6.64 4.66 -6.05
CA ALA A 226 -7.96 4.92 -6.58
C ALA A 226 -8.01 4.60 -8.09
N PRO A 227 -8.96 3.76 -8.55
CA PRO A 227 -9.20 3.56 -9.97
C PRO A 227 -9.47 4.88 -10.70
N ALA A 228 -9.05 4.97 -11.97
CA ALA A 228 -9.33 6.14 -12.81
C ALA A 228 -10.85 6.43 -12.90
N VAL A 229 -11.65 5.36 -12.98
CA VAL A 229 -13.12 5.43 -13.02
C VAL A 229 -13.69 4.92 -11.69
N PHE A 230 -13.61 5.75 -10.65
CA PHE A 230 -14.06 5.41 -9.30
C PHE A 230 -15.59 5.48 -9.16
N GLY A 231 -16.23 4.38 -8.77
CA GLY A 231 -17.68 4.30 -8.47
C GLY A 231 -18.62 4.12 -9.67
N LEU A 232 -18.13 4.18 -10.91
CA LEU A 232 -18.99 4.20 -12.12
C LEU A 232 -19.02 2.90 -12.93
N GLU A 233 -18.03 1.99 -12.80
CA GLU A 233 -17.93 0.76 -13.63
C GLU A 233 -18.70 -0.47 -13.08
N GLY A 234 -19.75 -0.28 -12.28
CA GLY A 234 -20.60 -1.37 -11.80
C GLY A 234 -20.01 -2.29 -10.71
N LEU A 235 -18.72 -2.17 -10.40
CA LEU A 235 -18.10 -2.80 -9.21
C LEU A 235 -18.38 -1.96 -7.96
N ARG A 236 -19.57 -2.13 -7.38
CA ARG A 236 -20.02 -1.37 -6.22
C ARG A 236 -19.97 -2.19 -4.94
N PRO A 237 -19.59 -1.58 -3.80
CA PRO A 237 -19.70 -2.22 -2.50
C PRO A 237 -21.13 -2.63 -2.16
N ALA A 238 -21.28 -3.74 -1.46
CA ALA A 238 -22.55 -4.18 -0.88
C ALA A 238 -22.83 -3.40 0.42
N ILE A 239 -24.08 -2.99 0.60
CA ILE A 239 -24.55 -2.27 1.79
C ILE A 239 -24.50 -3.19 3.03
N LEU A 240 -24.22 -2.63 4.21
CA LEU A 240 -24.32 -3.35 5.48
C LEU A 240 -25.78 -3.56 5.89
N GLY A 241 -26.22 -4.81 6.02
CA GLY A 241 -27.57 -5.16 6.47
C GLY A 241 -28.60 -5.26 5.33
N PRO A 242 -29.88 -5.49 5.66
CA PRO A 242 -30.91 -5.82 4.68
C PRO A 242 -31.29 -4.61 3.81
N THR A 243 -31.53 -4.87 2.53
CA THR A 243 -31.97 -3.86 1.55
C THR A 243 -33.04 -4.42 0.62
N GLN A 244 -34.10 -3.63 0.35
CA GLN A 244 -35.14 -3.97 -0.65
C GLN A 244 -34.92 -3.26 -2.00
N GLY A 245 -33.85 -2.49 -2.10
CA GLY A 245 -33.52 -1.68 -3.26
C GLY A 245 -32.48 -0.64 -2.88
N SER A 246 -31.48 -0.48 -3.73
CA SER A 246 -30.36 0.43 -3.50
C SER A 246 -30.17 1.37 -4.67
N SER A 247 -29.61 2.52 -4.37
CA SER A 247 -29.06 3.44 -5.34
C SER A 247 -27.66 3.84 -4.91
N TRP A 248 -27.04 4.70 -5.71
CA TRP A 248 -25.64 5.05 -5.55
C TRP A 248 -25.35 6.44 -6.13
N GLY A 249 -24.28 7.06 -5.67
CA GLY A 249 -23.86 8.36 -6.17
C GLY A 249 -22.54 8.82 -5.59
N SER A 250 -21.90 9.76 -6.27
CA SER A 250 -20.72 10.42 -5.71
C SER A 250 -21.13 11.39 -4.60
N THR A 251 -20.28 11.48 -3.59
CA THR A 251 -20.46 12.39 -2.46
C THR A 251 -19.09 12.96 -2.06
N LYS A 252 -19.04 13.87 -1.09
CA LYS A 252 -17.79 14.47 -0.63
C LYS A 252 -16.84 13.36 -0.14
N GLY A 253 -15.63 13.31 -0.71
CA GLY A 253 -14.58 12.36 -0.33
C GLY A 253 -14.68 10.98 -0.97
N GLY A 254 -15.73 10.67 -1.73
CA GLY A 254 -15.85 9.33 -2.33
C GLY A 254 -17.21 9.01 -2.93
N PHE A 255 -17.68 7.79 -2.69
CA PHE A 255 -18.85 7.23 -3.35
C PHE A 255 -19.71 6.46 -2.36
N LEU A 256 -21.02 6.67 -2.42
CA LEU A 256 -22.00 6.11 -1.51
C LEU A 256 -22.91 5.13 -2.24
N VAL A 257 -23.13 3.95 -1.66
CA VAL A 257 -24.22 3.03 -2.02
C VAL A 257 -25.18 2.98 -0.84
N PHE A 258 -26.48 3.18 -1.08
CA PHE A 258 -27.45 3.37 -0.01
C PHE A 258 -28.82 2.81 -0.37
N THR A 259 -29.63 2.48 0.64
CA THR A 259 -31.00 1.99 0.45
C THR A 259 -31.94 3.08 -0.08
N GLY A 260 -32.84 2.70 -0.99
CA GLY A 260 -33.79 3.60 -1.63
C GLY A 260 -33.15 4.41 -2.77
N SER A 261 -33.78 5.53 -3.13
CA SER A 261 -33.30 6.42 -4.19
C SER A 261 -33.67 7.88 -3.90
N LEU A 262 -32.88 8.83 -4.40
CA LEU A 262 -33.25 10.26 -4.43
C LEU A 262 -34.29 10.55 -5.53
N ARG A 263 -34.37 9.71 -6.55
CA ARG A 263 -35.38 9.78 -7.63
C ARG A 263 -36.77 9.27 -7.24
N ALA A 264 -36.94 8.74 -6.03
CA ALA A 264 -38.26 8.32 -5.55
C ALA A 264 -39.11 9.55 -5.20
N GLY A 265 -40.40 9.55 -5.57
CA GLY A 265 -41.31 10.70 -5.36
C GLY A 265 -41.59 11.08 -3.90
N ARG A 266 -41.11 10.30 -2.93
CA ARG A 266 -41.15 10.62 -1.50
C ARG A 266 -39.74 10.59 -0.94
N GLU A 267 -39.34 11.70 -0.33
CA GLU A 267 -38.06 11.78 0.37
C GLU A 267 -38.04 10.82 1.57
N ARG A 268 -36.96 10.07 1.70
CA ARG A 268 -36.73 9.12 2.80
C ARG A 268 -35.30 9.32 3.32
N PRO A 269 -35.08 9.26 4.64
CA PRO A 269 -33.74 9.33 5.21
C PRO A 269 -32.85 8.18 4.70
N LEU A 270 -31.54 8.35 4.82
CA LEU A 270 -30.56 7.27 4.65
C LEU A 270 -30.74 6.26 5.78
N ARG A 271 -30.96 5.00 5.41
CA ARG A 271 -30.90 3.86 6.33
C ARG A 271 -29.57 3.15 6.12
N ASN A 272 -29.62 1.92 5.62
CA ASN A 272 -28.41 1.15 5.37
C ASN A 272 -27.62 1.76 4.22
N MET A 273 -26.31 1.90 4.43
CA MET A 273 -25.41 2.46 3.43
C MET A 273 -24.01 1.88 3.56
N VAL A 274 -23.20 2.11 2.53
CA VAL A 274 -21.75 1.92 2.55
C VAL A 274 -21.10 3.09 1.81
N MET A 275 -20.15 3.72 2.49
CA MET A 275 -19.27 4.73 1.91
C MET A 275 -17.96 4.07 1.50
N GLN A 276 -17.49 4.37 0.29
CA GLN A 276 -16.12 4.08 -0.12
C GLN A 276 -15.34 5.38 -0.24
N PHE A 277 -14.30 5.53 0.57
CA PHE A 277 -13.43 6.70 0.53
C PHE A 277 -12.44 6.59 -0.63
N ARG A 278 -12.36 7.65 -1.44
CA ARG A 278 -11.53 7.63 -2.65
C ARG A 278 -10.05 7.54 -2.32
N GLU A 279 -9.60 8.23 -1.27
CA GLU A 279 -8.18 8.36 -0.94
C GLU A 279 -7.60 7.10 -0.28
N SER A 280 -8.34 6.48 0.64
CA SER A 280 -7.87 5.31 1.39
C SER A 280 -8.39 3.98 0.86
N GLY A 281 -9.46 3.99 0.06
CA GLY A 281 -10.17 2.77 -0.32
C GLY A 281 -10.98 2.16 0.82
N GLU A 282 -11.03 2.82 1.98
CA GLU A 282 -11.81 2.36 3.12
C GLU A 282 -13.27 2.18 2.73
N LEU A 283 -13.85 1.04 3.11
CA LEU A 283 -15.30 0.86 3.14
C LEU A 283 -15.82 1.11 4.54
N TRP A 284 -16.92 1.84 4.65
CA TRP A 284 -17.61 2.09 5.91
C TRP A 284 -19.10 1.82 5.72
N GLY A 285 -19.51 0.61 6.10
CA GLY A 285 -20.90 0.17 6.12
C GLY A 285 -21.60 0.62 7.40
N VAL A 286 -22.85 1.08 7.29
CA VAL A 286 -23.66 1.56 8.42
C VAL A 286 -25.08 0.99 8.30
N ASP A 287 -25.61 0.49 9.42
CA ASP A 287 -26.96 -0.04 9.60
C ASP A 287 -27.60 0.63 10.84
N PRO A 288 -28.52 1.61 10.67
CA PRO A 288 -29.29 2.18 11.76
C PRO A 288 -30.42 1.21 12.16
N PHE A 289 -30.05 0.18 12.91
CA PHE A 289 -30.86 -1.03 13.06
C PHE A 289 -32.24 -0.81 13.71
N GLU A 290 -32.35 0.12 14.66
CA GLU A 290 -33.65 0.46 15.24
C GLU A 290 -34.57 1.11 14.22
N SER A 291 -34.02 2.06 13.44
CA SER A 291 -34.72 2.66 12.30
C SER A 291 -35.08 1.61 11.25
N ASN A 292 -34.49 0.40 11.28
CA ASN A 292 -34.78 -0.76 10.43
C ASN A 292 -35.83 -1.74 10.97
N GLY A 293 -36.46 -1.44 12.11
CA GLY A 293 -37.53 -2.26 12.68
C GLY A 293 -37.10 -3.12 13.86
N GLU A 294 -35.83 -3.05 14.28
CA GLU A 294 -35.36 -3.60 15.55
C GLU A 294 -35.68 -2.63 16.70
N THR A 295 -36.98 -2.45 16.91
CA THR A 295 -37.51 -1.51 17.90
C THR A 295 -37.49 -2.09 19.31
N GLY A 296 -37.24 -1.24 20.30
CA GLY A 296 -37.38 -1.57 21.72
C GLY A 296 -36.08 -2.03 22.36
N GLU A 297 -36.20 -2.70 23.51
CA GLU A 297 -35.08 -3.01 24.41
C GLU A 297 -34.25 -4.23 23.96
N ARG A 298 -34.20 -4.58 22.66
CA ARG A 298 -33.53 -5.80 22.19
C ARG A 298 -32.36 -5.48 21.27
N PHE A 299 -31.32 -6.30 21.38
CA PHE A 299 -30.23 -6.41 20.43
C PHE A 299 -30.19 -7.85 19.90
N PHE A 300 -30.62 -8.04 18.65
CA PHE A 300 -30.63 -9.32 17.95
C PHE A 300 -29.22 -9.69 17.50
N ALA A 301 -28.52 -10.43 18.35
CA ALA A 301 -27.15 -10.86 18.14
C ALA A 301 -26.95 -11.66 16.84
N ASP A 302 -27.89 -12.56 16.49
CA ASP A 302 -27.81 -13.35 15.26
C ASP A 302 -27.84 -12.47 14.00
N ALA A 303 -28.74 -11.48 13.97
CA ALA A 303 -28.86 -10.56 12.85
C ALA A 303 -27.59 -9.71 12.71
N ALA A 304 -27.08 -9.18 13.83
CA ALA A 304 -25.87 -8.38 13.84
C ALA A 304 -24.66 -9.12 13.26
N ILE A 305 -24.33 -10.31 13.79
CA ILE A 305 -23.16 -11.07 13.32
C ILE A 305 -23.34 -11.59 11.89
N SER A 306 -24.56 -11.99 11.52
CA SER A 306 -24.88 -12.38 10.15
C SER A 306 -24.65 -11.23 9.17
N HIS A 307 -25.06 -10.00 9.51
CA HIS A 307 -24.88 -8.84 8.65
C HIS A 307 -23.41 -8.42 8.57
N PHE A 308 -22.68 -8.45 9.68
CA PHE A 308 -21.24 -8.17 9.70
C PHE A 308 -20.46 -9.13 8.81
N PHE A 309 -20.70 -10.44 8.95
CA PHE A 309 -20.05 -11.45 8.14
C PHE A 309 -20.41 -11.32 6.66
N ALA A 310 -21.69 -11.13 6.33
CA ALA A 310 -22.13 -10.94 4.95
C ALA A 310 -21.45 -9.71 4.32
N PHE A 311 -21.37 -8.60 5.04
CA PHE A 311 -20.70 -7.39 4.56
C PHE A 311 -19.23 -7.63 4.23
N ILE A 312 -18.48 -8.31 5.11
CA ILE A 312 -17.07 -8.66 4.87
C ILE A 312 -16.95 -9.57 3.65
N ARG A 313 -17.74 -10.65 3.61
CA ARG A 313 -17.72 -11.66 2.53
C ARG A 313 -18.00 -11.03 1.17
N ASP A 314 -18.97 -10.14 1.09
CA ASP A 314 -19.44 -9.59 -0.18
C ASP A 314 -18.54 -8.43 -0.66
N ASN A 315 -17.83 -7.74 0.25
CA ASN A 315 -17.04 -6.56 -0.10
C ASN A 315 -15.54 -6.78 -0.29
N LEU A 316 -14.91 -7.76 0.39
CA LEU A 316 -13.50 -8.05 0.18
C LEU A 316 -13.16 -8.40 -1.28
N PRO A 317 -13.96 -9.23 -1.99
CA PRO A 317 -13.74 -9.48 -3.41
C PRO A 317 -13.91 -8.23 -4.28
N VAL A 318 -14.84 -7.33 -3.92
CA VAL A 318 -15.05 -6.06 -4.64
C VAL A 318 -13.81 -5.18 -4.52
N LEU A 319 -13.29 -4.99 -3.31
CA LEU A 319 -12.05 -4.24 -3.07
C LEU A 319 -10.87 -4.84 -3.85
N ALA A 320 -10.71 -6.17 -3.82
CA ALA A 320 -9.64 -6.85 -4.56
C ALA A 320 -9.75 -6.61 -6.08
N ARG A 321 -10.95 -6.67 -6.67
CA ARG A 321 -11.18 -6.38 -8.09
C ARG A 321 -10.91 -4.91 -8.44
N GLN A 322 -11.09 -4.00 -7.50
CA GLN A 322 -10.74 -2.58 -7.64
C GLN A 322 -9.24 -2.31 -7.43
N GLY A 323 -8.42 -3.34 -7.16
CA GLY A 323 -6.96 -3.23 -7.04
C GLY A 323 -6.44 -3.09 -5.61
N ALA A 324 -7.32 -3.12 -4.61
CA ALA A 324 -6.92 -3.12 -3.20
C ALA A 324 -6.16 -4.41 -2.84
N LYS A 325 -5.15 -4.30 -1.97
CA LYS A 325 -4.42 -5.47 -1.47
C LYS A 325 -4.43 -5.51 0.06
N GLY A 326 -4.60 -6.73 0.57
CA GLY A 326 -4.52 -7.02 1.99
C GLY A 326 -3.08 -6.99 2.55
N PRO A 327 -2.89 -7.24 3.86
CA PRO A 327 -3.95 -7.55 4.84
C PRO A 327 -5.01 -6.45 4.94
N PHE A 328 -6.25 -6.85 5.24
CA PHE A 328 -7.36 -5.91 5.44
C PHE A 328 -7.59 -5.73 6.93
N GLU A 329 -7.48 -4.51 7.40
CA GLU A 329 -7.85 -4.16 8.77
C GLU A 329 -9.36 -3.97 8.83
N VAL A 330 -10.01 -4.55 9.82
CA VAL A 330 -11.47 -4.53 9.98
C VAL A 330 -11.82 -3.98 11.35
N ILE A 331 -12.82 -3.09 11.36
CA ILE A 331 -13.48 -2.62 12.59
C ILE A 331 -14.94 -3.02 12.48
N MET A 332 -15.50 -3.64 13.51
CA MET A 332 -16.94 -3.86 13.65
C MET A 332 -17.41 -3.28 14.97
N GLY A 333 -18.54 -2.58 14.96
CA GLY A 333 -19.02 -1.94 16.18
C GLY A 333 -20.51 -1.70 16.21
N VAL A 334 -20.99 -1.41 17.42
CA VAL A 334 -22.37 -1.11 17.75
C VAL A 334 -22.41 0.04 18.74
N THR A 335 -23.30 1.01 18.53
CA THR A 335 -23.54 2.14 19.44
C THR A 335 -24.91 2.05 20.10
N GLY A 336 -25.13 2.79 21.20
CA GLY A 336 -26.45 2.93 21.83
C GLY A 336 -27.04 1.60 22.33
N LEU A 337 -26.20 0.83 23.03
CA LEU A 337 -26.55 -0.46 23.62
C LEU A 337 -27.25 -0.32 24.99
N GLU A 338 -27.18 0.84 25.63
CA GLU A 338 -27.76 1.07 26.96
C GLU A 338 -29.23 0.59 27.03
N GLY A 339 -29.54 -0.20 28.06
CA GLY A 339 -30.89 -0.73 28.27
C GLY A 339 -31.29 -1.88 27.34
N ARG A 340 -30.45 -2.29 26.38
CA ARG A 340 -30.76 -3.38 25.44
C ARG A 340 -30.39 -4.75 25.99
N TYR A 341 -31.23 -5.74 25.71
CA TYR A 341 -31.01 -7.14 26.04
C TYR A 341 -30.38 -7.89 24.87
N TRP A 342 -29.39 -8.73 25.18
CA TRP A 342 -28.78 -9.67 24.24
C TRP A 342 -29.77 -10.78 23.86
N VAL A 343 -30.19 -10.83 22.60
CA VAL A 343 -31.16 -11.82 22.11
C VAL A 343 -30.52 -12.68 21.03
N THR A 344 -30.45 -13.99 21.28
CA THR A 344 -29.94 -14.97 20.32
C THR A 344 -30.80 -16.24 20.26
N GLN A 345 -30.97 -16.80 19.06
CA GLN A 345 -31.65 -18.08 18.83
C GLN A 345 -30.85 -19.27 19.37
N THR A 346 -29.55 -19.12 19.54
CA THR A 346 -28.67 -20.18 20.09
C THR A 346 -28.77 -20.30 21.61
N ARG A 347 -29.47 -19.36 22.28
CA ARG A 347 -29.52 -19.21 23.75
C ARG A 347 -28.15 -18.99 24.40
N TRP A 348 -27.11 -18.76 23.60
CA TRP A 348 -25.77 -18.50 24.08
C TRP A 348 -25.71 -17.18 24.85
N GLY A 349 -25.12 -17.22 26.05
CA GLY A 349 -25.03 -16.06 26.93
C GLY A 349 -26.31 -15.74 27.70
N GLY A 350 -27.43 -16.43 27.46
CA GLY A 350 -28.71 -16.14 28.12
C GLY A 350 -29.41 -14.91 27.52
N ASN A 351 -29.94 -14.04 28.38
CA ASN A 351 -30.60 -12.78 27.99
C ASN A 351 -30.11 -11.60 28.88
N PRO A 352 -28.80 -11.32 28.96
CA PRO A 352 -28.26 -10.23 29.76
C PRO A 352 -28.56 -8.86 29.14
N ILE A 353 -28.55 -7.84 29.98
CA ILE A 353 -28.61 -6.44 29.57
C ILE A 353 -27.21 -5.92 29.25
N ALA A 354 -27.09 -4.95 28.34
CA ALA A 354 -25.84 -4.27 28.07
C ALA A 354 -25.31 -3.57 29.33
N LEU A 355 -24.01 -3.70 29.54
CA LEU A 355 -23.23 -3.05 30.60
C LEU A 355 -22.44 -1.85 30.07
N GLU A 356 -22.22 -1.80 28.75
CA GLU A 356 -21.51 -0.73 28.05
C GLU A 356 -22.44 -0.05 27.04
N GLU A 357 -22.25 1.26 26.81
CA GLU A 357 -23.04 2.04 25.83
C GLU A 357 -22.73 1.64 24.38
N SER A 358 -21.53 1.14 24.13
CA SER A 358 -21.06 0.75 22.80
C SER A 358 -20.01 -0.35 22.88
N ALA A 359 -19.79 -1.03 21.77
CA ALA A 359 -18.75 -2.05 21.65
C ALA A 359 -18.09 -1.96 20.28
N GLU A 360 -16.77 -2.11 20.24
CA GLU A 360 -15.97 -2.12 19.01
C GLU A 360 -14.93 -3.23 19.07
N ALA A 361 -14.79 -3.98 17.98
CA ALA A 361 -13.77 -5.00 17.80
C ALA A 361 -12.92 -4.71 16.57
N ARG A 362 -11.61 -4.97 16.69
CA ARG A 362 -10.62 -4.76 15.63
C ARG A 362 -9.88 -6.06 15.34
N PHE A 363 -9.71 -6.38 14.07
CA PHE A 363 -9.02 -7.60 13.64
C PHE A 363 -8.52 -7.47 12.20
N THR A 364 -7.58 -8.33 11.84
CA THR A 364 -6.94 -8.34 10.52
C THR A 364 -7.38 -9.58 9.73
N LEU A 365 -7.74 -9.39 8.47
CA LEU A 365 -8.09 -10.45 7.53
C LEU A 365 -7.03 -10.61 6.44
N ASN A 366 -6.65 -11.86 6.19
CA ASN A 366 -5.72 -12.25 5.13
C ASN A 366 -6.46 -13.00 4.01
N GLY A 367 -6.01 -12.81 2.77
CA GLY A 367 -6.48 -13.59 1.62
C GLY A 367 -7.99 -13.51 1.38
N THR A 368 -8.51 -14.54 0.70
CA THR A 368 -9.93 -14.69 0.31
C THR A 368 -10.59 -15.95 0.87
N ASN A 369 -9.98 -16.55 1.90
CA ASN A 369 -10.47 -17.79 2.49
C ASN A 369 -11.53 -17.49 3.56
N GLU A 370 -12.77 -17.87 3.26
CA GLU A 370 -13.92 -17.66 4.15
C GLU A 370 -13.75 -18.31 5.53
N GLU A 371 -13.08 -19.48 5.62
CA GLU A 371 -12.84 -20.14 6.90
C GLU A 371 -11.87 -19.35 7.79
N GLN A 372 -10.84 -18.74 7.19
CA GLN A 372 -9.92 -17.87 7.93
C GLN A 372 -10.63 -16.59 8.42
N TRP A 373 -11.63 -16.12 7.66
CA TRP A 373 -12.45 -14.99 8.09
C TRP A 373 -13.34 -15.34 9.28
N LEU A 374 -13.91 -16.55 9.29
CA LEU A 374 -14.69 -17.05 10.44
C LEU A 374 -13.80 -17.18 11.68
N ASP A 375 -12.60 -17.75 11.56
CA ASP A 375 -11.68 -17.90 12.69
C ASP A 375 -11.32 -16.54 13.32
N ALA A 376 -11.03 -15.53 12.49
CA ALA A 376 -10.72 -14.18 12.96
C ALA A 376 -11.93 -13.47 13.58
N LEU A 377 -13.14 -13.83 13.17
CA LEU A 377 -14.37 -13.22 13.65
C LEU A 377 -14.78 -13.70 15.05
N VAL A 378 -14.40 -14.91 15.46
CA VAL A 378 -14.73 -15.45 16.79
C VAL A 378 -14.30 -14.54 17.95
N PRO A 379 -13.01 -14.17 18.09
CA PRO A 379 -12.58 -13.28 19.16
C PRO A 379 -13.18 -11.88 19.02
N ALA A 380 -13.32 -11.37 17.79
CA ALA A 380 -13.94 -10.06 17.54
C ALA A 380 -15.42 -10.02 17.98
N TRP A 381 -16.17 -11.09 17.72
CA TRP A 381 -17.55 -11.21 18.17
C TRP A 381 -17.64 -11.38 19.69
N GLY A 382 -16.66 -12.07 20.30
CA GLY A 382 -16.51 -12.11 21.75
C GLY A 382 -16.34 -10.71 22.38
N THR A 383 -15.58 -9.82 21.76
CA THR A 383 -15.44 -8.42 22.20
C THR A 383 -16.77 -7.66 22.16
N ILE A 384 -17.59 -7.86 21.13
CA ILE A 384 -18.93 -7.25 21.09
C ILE A 384 -19.83 -7.84 22.18
N ALA A 385 -19.80 -9.16 22.36
CA ALA A 385 -20.60 -9.86 23.36
C ALA A 385 -20.21 -9.47 24.80
N SER A 386 -18.94 -9.13 25.06
CA SER A 386 -18.50 -8.71 26.40
C SER A 386 -19.14 -7.42 26.89
N ALA A 387 -19.64 -6.57 25.98
CA ALA A 387 -20.46 -5.41 26.36
C ALA A 387 -21.77 -5.79 27.06
N PHE A 388 -22.20 -7.05 26.98
CA PHE A 388 -23.35 -7.61 27.70
C PHE A 388 -22.92 -8.58 28.82
N GLY A 389 -21.62 -8.64 29.15
CA GLY A 389 -21.08 -9.64 30.08
C GLY A 389 -21.08 -11.07 29.53
N VAL A 390 -21.27 -11.25 28.22
CA VAL A 390 -21.20 -12.56 27.56
C VAL A 390 -19.76 -12.81 27.11
N GLY A 391 -19.25 -14.03 27.34
CA GLY A 391 -17.88 -14.40 26.96
C GLY A 391 -17.66 -14.54 25.45
N GLN A 392 -16.56 -15.18 25.05
CA GLN A 392 -16.33 -15.56 23.65
C GLN A 392 -17.20 -16.78 23.28
N PRO A 393 -17.87 -16.80 22.12
CA PRO A 393 -18.67 -17.95 21.72
C PRO A 393 -17.80 -19.11 21.26
N PRO A 394 -18.24 -20.37 21.47
CA PRO A 394 -17.74 -21.50 20.70
C PRO A 394 -17.90 -21.28 19.19
N HIS A 395 -16.99 -21.84 18.39
CA HIS A 395 -16.94 -21.62 16.94
C HIS A 395 -18.22 -22.09 16.22
N ASP A 396 -18.77 -23.23 16.63
CA ASP A 396 -20.01 -23.80 16.12
C ASP A 396 -21.24 -22.95 16.45
N VAL A 397 -21.29 -22.40 17.67
CA VAL A 397 -22.33 -21.46 18.09
C VAL A 397 -22.32 -20.22 17.22
N MET A 398 -21.16 -19.58 17.02
CA MET A 398 -21.07 -18.39 16.15
C MET A 398 -21.48 -18.72 14.71
N ARG A 399 -21.04 -19.87 14.17
CA ARG A 399 -21.49 -20.33 12.84
C ARG A 399 -23.00 -20.50 12.76
N GLN A 400 -23.65 -21.00 13.82
CA GLN A 400 -25.09 -21.13 13.89
C GLN A 400 -25.78 -19.75 13.93
N GLN A 401 -25.23 -18.77 14.65
CA GLN A 401 -25.75 -17.40 14.65
C GLN A 401 -25.67 -16.76 13.25
N ILE A 402 -24.57 -16.98 12.52
CA ILE A 402 -24.38 -16.46 11.15
C ILE A 402 -25.32 -17.11 10.14
N ARG A 403 -25.51 -18.44 10.22
CA ARG A 403 -26.27 -19.20 9.21
C ARG A 403 -27.77 -19.32 9.52
N GLY A 404 -28.18 -19.02 10.74
CA GLY A 404 -29.51 -19.36 11.27
C GLY A 404 -29.66 -20.85 11.57
N ARG A 405 -30.77 -21.24 12.22
CA ARG A 405 -31.13 -22.66 12.38
C ARG A 405 -31.44 -23.24 10.99
N ARG A 406 -30.67 -24.26 10.58
CA ARG A 406 -31.06 -25.15 9.48
C ARG A 406 -32.27 -25.98 9.87
#